data_AF-A0A957YSQ6-F1
#
_entry.id   AF-A0A957YSQ6-F1
#
_cell.length_a   1.000
_cell.length_b   1.000
_cell.length_c   1.000
_cell.angle_alpha   90.00
_cell.angle_beta   90.00
_cell.angle_gamma   90.00
#
_symmetry.space_group_name_H-M   'P 1'
#
loop_
_entity.id
_entity.type
_entity.pdbx_description
1 polymer ?
#
loop_
_entity_poly.entity_id
_entity_poly.type
_entity_poly.pdbx_seq_one_letter_code
_entity_poly.pdbx_strand_id
1 'polypeptide(L)'
;MVTPERGEIWWADLGEPRGSQPGYRRPVLVVQDNHFNRSRLATVIVLSLTSNLHFQNIPGNLLLSKTDSGLSKDSVVSITQLTTIDKAWLNEYVAALPRSLMAQVDVNLSLVLGL
;
A
#
# COMPACT_ATOMS: atom_id res chain seq x y z
N MET A 1 -8.70 -16.09 7.02
CA MET A 1 -7.67 -15.07 6.73
C MET A 1 -7.72 -14.80 5.25
N VAL A 2 -7.68 -13.53 4.83
CA VAL A 2 -7.71 -13.19 3.40
C VAL A 2 -6.38 -13.58 2.73
N THR A 3 -6.42 -13.82 1.42
CA THR A 3 -5.23 -14.05 0.59
C THR A 3 -5.08 -12.87 -0.35
N PRO A 4 -4.43 -11.77 0.08
CA PRO A 4 -4.28 -10.60 -0.76
C PRO A 4 -3.34 -10.88 -1.93
N GLU A 5 -3.54 -10.21 -3.04
CA GLU A 5 -2.66 -10.27 -4.20
C GLU A 5 -1.88 -8.95 -4.36
N ARG A 6 -0.69 -9.05 -4.91
CA ARG A 6 0.18 -7.91 -5.20
C ARG A 6 -0.53 -6.94 -6.15
N GLY A 7 -0.51 -5.67 -5.78
CA GLY A 7 -1.19 -4.60 -6.50
C GLY A 7 -2.61 -4.33 -6.04
N GLU A 8 -3.15 -5.13 -5.13
CA GLU A 8 -4.45 -4.85 -4.53
C GLU A 8 -4.36 -3.73 -3.48
N ILE A 9 -5.38 -2.88 -3.47
CA ILE A 9 -5.63 -1.88 -2.45
C ILE A 9 -6.69 -2.43 -1.50
N TRP A 10 -6.39 -2.35 -0.20
CA TRP A 10 -7.25 -2.79 0.88
C TRP A 10 -7.37 -1.71 1.93
N TRP A 11 -8.52 -1.59 2.59
CA TRP A 11 -8.59 -0.94 3.89
C TRP A 11 -7.98 -1.85 4.95
N ALA A 12 -7.10 -1.29 5.76
CA ALA A 12 -6.48 -1.98 6.88
C ALA A 12 -6.57 -1.15 8.16
N ASP A 13 -6.75 -1.82 9.30
CA ASP A 13 -6.59 -1.22 10.62
C ASP A 13 -5.15 -1.38 11.11
N LEU A 14 -4.40 -0.27 11.11
CA LEU A 14 -3.00 -0.27 11.53
C LEU A 14 -2.81 0.01 13.03
N GLY A 15 -3.90 0.13 13.80
CA GLY A 15 -3.86 0.46 15.23
C GLY A 15 -3.37 1.89 15.49
N GLU A 16 -3.09 2.22 16.75
CA GLU A 16 -2.56 3.54 17.09
C GLU A 16 -1.12 3.74 16.56
N PRO A 17 -0.84 4.85 15.86
CA PRO A 17 0.50 5.10 15.34
C PRO A 17 1.50 5.34 16.48
N ARG A 18 2.74 4.87 16.30
CA ARG A 18 3.88 5.26 17.14
C ARG A 18 4.78 6.23 16.38
N GLY A 19 4.89 7.46 16.87
CA GLY A 19 5.64 8.51 16.19
C GLY A 19 5.07 8.80 14.79
N SER A 20 5.93 8.78 13.77
CA SER A 20 5.56 9.08 12.37
C SER A 20 5.11 7.84 11.58
N GLN A 21 4.92 6.69 12.23
CA GLN A 21 4.41 5.48 11.59
C GLN A 21 2.98 5.68 11.07
N PRO A 22 2.57 4.93 10.03
CA PRO A 22 1.18 4.96 9.61
C PRO A 22 0.33 4.28 10.68
N GLY A 23 -0.86 4.81 10.92
CA GLY A 23 -1.79 4.30 11.92
C GLY A 23 -3.23 4.52 11.52
N TYR A 24 -4.12 4.04 12.39
CA TYR A 24 -5.56 3.98 12.27
C TYR A 24 -6.00 3.18 11.03
N ARG A 25 -7.31 3.18 10.78
CA ARG A 25 -7.87 2.63 9.56
C ARG A 25 -7.48 3.47 8.35
N ARG A 26 -6.75 2.89 7.40
CA ARG A 26 -6.33 3.56 6.16
C ARG A 26 -6.20 2.60 4.97
N PRO A 27 -6.23 3.10 3.73
CA PRO A 27 -5.97 2.26 2.58
C PRO A 27 -4.49 1.91 2.51
N VAL A 28 -4.19 0.67 2.09
CA VAL A 28 -2.86 0.14 1.90
C VAL A 28 -2.77 -0.59 0.56
N LEU A 29 -1.63 -0.47 -0.12
CA LEU A 29 -1.31 -1.19 -1.35
C LEU A 29 -0.44 -2.40 -1.02
N VAL A 30 -0.87 -3.58 -1.44
CA VAL A 30 -0.11 -4.83 -1.26
C VAL A 30 1.06 -4.86 -2.25
N VAL A 31 2.29 -4.97 -1.74
CA VAL A 31 3.51 -4.98 -2.57
C VAL A 31 4.32 -6.26 -2.45
N GLN A 32 3.99 -7.12 -1.48
CA GLN A 32 4.59 -8.45 -1.33
C GLN A 32 4.26 -9.35 -2.52
N ASP A 33 5.23 -10.14 -2.97
CA ASP A 33 5.03 -11.12 -4.04
C ASP A 33 3.98 -12.19 -3.68
N ASN A 34 3.21 -12.61 -4.68
CA ASN A 34 2.09 -13.53 -4.51
C ASN A 34 2.50 -14.93 -4.06
N HIS A 35 3.73 -15.36 -4.35
CA HIS A 35 4.28 -16.60 -3.81
C HIS A 35 4.27 -16.56 -2.27
N PHE A 36 4.67 -15.43 -1.66
CA PHE A 36 4.64 -15.27 -0.21
C PHE A 36 3.23 -14.99 0.32
N ASN A 37 2.41 -14.24 -0.41
CA ASN A 37 1.02 -13.99 -0.01
C ASN A 37 0.19 -15.28 0.09
N ARG A 38 0.44 -16.25 -0.79
CA ARG A 38 -0.24 -17.56 -0.79
C ARG A 38 0.43 -18.61 0.12
N SER A 39 1.55 -18.26 0.73
CA SER A 39 2.26 -19.13 1.68
C SER A 39 1.56 -19.18 3.06
N ARG A 40 2.15 -19.93 3.99
CA ARG A 40 1.68 -20.05 5.38
C ARG A 40 1.92 -18.80 6.23
N LEU A 41 2.55 -17.76 5.69
CA LEU A 41 2.76 -16.50 6.41
C LEU A 41 1.42 -15.85 6.77
N ALA A 42 1.28 -15.47 8.04
CA ALA A 42 0.16 -14.67 8.54
C ALA A 42 0.29 -13.19 8.15
N THR A 43 1.43 -12.77 7.62
CA THR A 43 1.75 -11.36 7.35
C THR A 43 1.82 -11.04 5.85
N VAL A 44 1.73 -9.75 5.55
CA VAL A 44 1.86 -9.19 4.21
C VAL A 44 2.60 -7.85 4.27
N ILE A 45 3.43 -7.56 3.27
CA ILE A 45 4.12 -6.27 3.12
C ILE A 45 3.25 -5.34 2.27
N VAL A 46 3.01 -4.14 2.80
CA VAL A 46 2.15 -3.13 2.20
C VAL A 46 2.79 -1.74 2.23
N LEU A 47 2.29 -0.85 1.38
CA LEU A 47 2.55 0.59 1.41
C LEU A 47 1.30 1.32 1.86
N SER A 48 1.44 2.32 2.74
CA SER A 48 0.31 3.15 3.16
C SER A 48 -0.11 4.16 2.10
N LEU A 49 -1.43 4.37 1.96
CA LEU A 49 -2.00 5.45 1.16
C LEU A 49 -2.53 6.57 2.06
N THR A 50 -2.52 7.80 1.54
CA THR A 50 -3.07 8.98 2.21
C THR A 50 -3.76 9.90 1.20
N SER A 51 -4.90 10.48 1.57
CA SER A 51 -5.54 11.52 0.76
C SER A 51 -4.91 12.91 0.95
N ASN A 52 -3.86 13.03 1.79
CA ASN A 52 -3.11 14.27 1.91
C ASN A 52 -2.14 14.42 0.74
N LEU A 53 -2.60 15.13 -0.29
CA LEU A 53 -1.88 15.31 -1.55
C LEU A 53 -0.59 16.13 -1.42
N HIS A 54 -0.34 16.80 -0.28
CA HIS A 54 0.91 17.51 -0.04
C HIS A 54 2.13 16.57 -0.12
N PHE A 55 1.94 15.29 0.22
CA PHE A 55 3.00 14.28 0.18
C PHE A 55 3.38 13.82 -1.24
N GLN A 56 2.68 14.24 -2.29
CA GLN A 56 2.99 13.85 -3.67
C GLN A 56 4.39 14.31 -4.11
N ASN A 57 4.91 15.39 -3.53
CA ASN A 57 6.19 15.98 -3.90
C ASN A 57 7.39 15.29 -3.22
N ILE A 58 7.15 14.34 -2.32
CA ILE A 58 8.21 13.56 -1.69
C ILE A 58 8.78 12.56 -2.72
N PRO A 59 10.10 12.48 -2.91
CA PRO A 59 10.71 11.54 -3.84
C PRO A 59 10.20 10.11 -3.67
N GLY A 60 9.85 9.47 -4.79
CA GLY A 60 9.29 8.13 -4.85
C GLY A 60 7.77 8.08 -4.69
N ASN A 61 7.14 9.01 -3.96
CA ASN A 61 5.69 8.94 -3.78
C ASN A 61 4.94 9.01 -5.12
N LEU A 62 3.85 8.24 -5.22
CA LEU A 62 3.06 8.12 -6.44
C LEU A 62 1.65 8.64 -6.19
N LEU A 63 1.24 9.65 -6.97
CA LEU A 63 -0.14 10.11 -7.00
C LEU A 63 -1.00 9.09 -7.76
N LEU A 64 -2.10 8.69 -7.14
CA LEU A 64 -3.14 7.86 -7.72
C LEU A 64 -4.41 8.68 -7.83
N SER A 65 -5.03 8.66 -9.01
CA SER A 65 -6.38 9.20 -9.16
C SER A 65 -7.38 8.32 -8.40
N LYS A 66 -8.52 8.90 -8.02
CA LYS A 66 -9.67 8.15 -7.48
C LYS A 66 -10.13 7.03 -8.43
N THR A 67 -9.98 7.21 -9.74
CA THR A 67 -10.36 6.23 -10.76
C THR A 67 -9.41 5.03 -10.76
N ASP A 68 -8.10 5.30 -10.72
CA ASP A 68 -7.09 4.23 -10.74
C ASP A 68 -7.07 3.43 -9.44
N SER A 69 -7.31 4.09 -8.31
CA SER A 69 -7.27 3.49 -6.98
C SER A 69 -8.59 2.89 -6.51
N GLY A 70 -9.71 3.25 -7.14
CA GLY A 70 -11.06 2.92 -6.65
C GLY A 70 -11.45 3.62 -5.35
N LEU A 71 -10.61 4.51 -4.81
CA LEU A 71 -10.89 5.27 -3.59
C LEU A 71 -11.82 6.45 -3.86
N SER A 72 -12.44 6.97 -2.81
CA SER A 72 -13.35 8.13 -2.92
C SER A 72 -12.64 9.45 -3.23
N LYS A 73 -11.30 9.50 -3.07
CA LYS A 73 -10.46 10.67 -3.27
C LYS A 73 -9.14 10.25 -3.91
N ASP A 74 -8.55 11.18 -4.67
CA ASP A 74 -7.16 11.06 -5.09
C ASP A 74 -6.28 10.84 -3.86
N SER A 75 -5.29 9.97 -4.00
CA SER A 75 -4.49 9.49 -2.89
C SER A 75 -3.04 9.32 -3.31
N VAL A 76 -2.12 9.46 -2.36
CA VAL A 76 -0.70 9.30 -2.58
C VAL A 76 -0.26 7.98 -1.94
N VAL A 77 0.39 7.12 -2.72
CA VAL A 77 1.14 5.98 -2.20
C VAL A 77 2.41 6.52 -1.56
N SER A 78 2.55 6.32 -0.25
CA SER A 78 3.72 6.76 0.50
C SER A 78 4.80 5.66 0.45
N ILE A 79 5.73 5.74 -0.51
CA ILE A 79 6.73 4.67 -0.75
C ILE A 79 7.62 4.42 0.48
N THR A 80 7.92 5.47 1.24
CA THR A 80 8.73 5.35 2.48
C THR A 80 7.97 4.73 3.64
N GLN A 81 6.65 4.53 3.52
CA GLN A 81 5.79 3.92 4.53
C GLN A 81 5.53 2.45 4.18
N LEU A 82 6.61 1.72 3.90
CA LEU A 82 6.63 0.27 3.71
C LEU A 82 6.54 -0.42 5.06
N THR A 83 5.55 -1.28 5.25
CA THR A 83 5.28 -1.91 6.54
C THR A 83 4.79 -3.35 6.36
N THR A 84 5.20 -4.22 7.27
CA THR A 84 4.64 -5.58 7.37
C THR A 84 3.49 -5.56 8.36
N ILE A 85 2.33 -6.06 7.95
CA ILE A 85 1.12 -6.15 8.79
C ILE A 85 0.60 -7.58 8.82
N ASP A 86 -0.23 -7.88 9.83
CA ASP A 86 -0.97 -9.14 9.86
C ASP A 86 -2.11 -9.10 8.81
N LYS A 87 -2.33 -10.18 8.05
CA LYS A 87 -3.41 -10.24 7.06
C LYS A 87 -4.80 -10.17 7.71
N ALA A 88 -4.94 -10.45 9.00
CA ALA A 88 -6.17 -10.25 9.75
C ALA A 88 -6.53 -8.76 9.89
N TRP A 89 -5.59 -7.85 9.69
CA TRP A 89 -5.83 -6.41 9.70
C TRP A 89 -6.36 -5.89 8.36
N LEU A 90 -6.34 -6.69 7.30
CA LEU A 90 -7.00 -6.35 6.04
C LEU A 90 -8.50 -6.59 6.16
N ASN A 91 -9.29 -5.53 6.04
CA ASN A 91 -10.73 -5.57 6.26
C ASN A 91 -11.52 -5.64 4.95
N GLU A 92 -11.26 -4.72 4.02
CA GLU A 92 -12.12 -4.48 2.85
C GLU A 92 -11.27 -4.27 1.62
N TYR A 93 -11.49 -5.10 0.59
CA TYR A 93 -10.88 -4.92 -0.72
C TYR A 93 -11.47 -3.69 -1.41
N VAL A 94 -10.61 -2.90 -2.07
CA VAL A 94 -11.01 -1.71 -2.83
C VAL A 94 -10.92 -1.95 -4.33
N ALA A 95 -9.70 -2.21 -4.81
CA ALA A 95 -9.40 -2.35 -6.24
C ALA A 95 -8.03 -3.01 -6.43
N ALA A 96 -7.69 -3.35 -7.67
CA ALA A 96 -6.33 -3.70 -8.07
C ALA A 96 -5.77 -2.63 -8.99
N LEU A 97 -4.55 -2.19 -8.73
CA LEU A 97 -3.90 -1.18 -9.55
C LEU A 97 -3.58 -1.70 -10.96
N PRO A 98 -3.72 -0.84 -11.99
CA PRO A 98 -3.20 -1.12 -13.32
C PRO A 98 -1.71 -1.51 -13.30
N ARG A 99 -1.32 -2.44 -14.18
CA ARG A 99 0.07 -2.92 -14.28
C ARG A 99 1.08 -1.79 -14.51
N SER A 100 0.70 -0.76 -15.27
CA SER A 100 1.54 0.41 -15.54
C SER A 100 1.85 1.24 -14.28
N LEU A 101 0.91 1.32 -13.35
CA LEU A 101 1.12 1.99 -12.06
C LEU A 101 1.92 1.09 -11.11
N MET A 102 1.68 -0.22 -11.11
CA MET A 102 2.52 -1.15 -10.36
C MET A 102 3.98 -1.14 -10.81
N ALA A 103 4.25 -1.00 -12.11
CA ALA A 103 5.62 -0.85 -12.60
C ALA A 103 6.30 0.42 -12.06
N GLN A 104 5.56 1.52 -11.90
CA GLN A 104 6.10 2.74 -11.28
C GLN A 104 6.36 2.55 -9.77
N VAL A 105 5.47 1.85 -9.07
CA VAL A 105 5.68 1.47 -7.67
C VAL A 105 6.94 0.64 -7.50
N ASP A 106 7.20 -0.31 -8.43
CA ASP A 106 8.40 -1.16 -8.39
C ASP A 106 9.69 -0.33 -8.53
N VAL A 107 9.73 0.56 -9.52
CA VAL A 107 10.88 1.48 -9.71
C VAL A 107 11.10 2.35 -8.48
N ASN A 108 10.04 2.91 -7.91
CA ASN A 108 10.15 3.81 -6.76
C ASN A 108 10.53 3.07 -5.47
N LEU A 109 10.06 1.83 -5.30
CA LEU A 109 10.49 0.96 -4.20
C LEU A 109 11.99 0.65 -4.30
N SER A 110 12.48 0.27 -5.48
CA SER A 110 13.91 0.05 -5.69
C SER A 110 14.74 1.29 -5.35
N LEU A 111 14.28 2.48 -5.78
CA LEU A 111 14.93 3.74 -5.46
C LEU A 111 15.04 3.98 -3.93
N VAL A 112 13.94 3.79 -3.19
CA VAL A 112 13.91 4.02 -1.73
C VAL A 112 14.72 2.96 -0.97
N LEU A 113 14.82 1.75 -1.50
CA LEU A 113 15.59 0.65 -0.91
C LEU A 113 17.05 0.61 -1.35
N GLY A 114 17.45 1.42 -2.34
CA GLY A 114 18.81 1.42 -2.90
C GLY A 114 19.16 0.16 -3.68
N LEU A 115 18.19 -0.40 -4.41
CA LEU A 115 18.29 -1.63 -5.21
C LEU A 115 18.32 -1.38 -6.71
#